data_AF-A0A947FE78-F1
#
_entry.id   AF-A0A947FE78-F1
#
_cell.length_a   1.000
_cell.length_b   1.000
_cell.length_c   1.000
_cell.angle_alpha   90.00
_cell.angle_beta   90.00
_cell.angle_gamma   90.00
#
_symmetry.space_group_name_H-M   'P 1'
#
loop_
_entity.id
_entity.type
_entity.pdbx_description
1 polymer ?
#
loop_
_entity_poly.entity_id
_entity_poly.type
_entity_poly.pdbx_seq_one_letter_code
_entity_poly.pdbx_strand_id
1 'polypeptide(L)'
;MNKIRSARIAIVLALISTQIGVSKAIAESLDPSLDVSDKDAHSSVHGPVSDQVIAEQRQNLAKNTAGKGFGPQAPRDIDSATGSNSIAFNAAPAYSQMNLCNIHFHKNAEHKGGEFTKYAGNGDGHGYLSGYQ
;
A
#
# COMPACT_ATOMS: atom_id res chain seq x y z
N MET A 1 -20.93 -5.61 -37.97
CA MET A 1 -20.55 -6.07 -39.33
C MET A 1 -19.28 -5.37 -39.76
N ASN A 2 -18.23 -6.15 -40.02
CA ASN A 2 -16.88 -5.75 -40.43
C ASN A 2 -16.84 -4.88 -41.69
N LYS A 3 -15.82 -3.99 -41.77
CA LYS A 3 -14.93 -3.71 -42.93
C LYS A 3 -14.17 -2.38 -42.68
N ILE A 4 -12.85 -2.17 -42.83
CA ILE A 4 -11.86 -2.40 -43.92
C ILE A 4 -10.48 -1.95 -43.32
N ARG A 5 -9.41 -2.78 -43.29
CA ARG A 5 -8.21 -2.77 -44.19
C ARG A 5 -7.54 -1.37 -44.34
N SER A 6 -6.24 -1.13 -44.47
CA SER A 6 -5.05 -1.92 -44.78
C SER A 6 -3.89 -0.92 -44.88
N ALA A 7 -2.73 -1.29 -44.33
CA ALA A 7 -1.37 -0.94 -44.75
C ALA A 7 -1.15 0.35 -45.57
N ARG A 8 -0.53 1.35 -44.95
CA ARG A 8 0.43 2.26 -45.63
C ARG A 8 1.47 2.76 -44.63
N ILE A 9 2.73 2.74 -45.08
CA ILE A 9 3.88 3.48 -44.56
C ILE A 9 4.72 2.73 -43.51
N ALA A 10 5.18 1.55 -43.92
CA ALA A 10 6.54 1.10 -43.63
C ALA A 10 7.49 1.77 -44.64
N ILE A 11 7.93 2.99 -44.37
CA ILE A 11 9.03 3.66 -45.09
C ILE A 11 9.78 4.47 -44.02
N VAL A 12 11.11 4.46 -44.09
CA VAL A 12 12.09 5.01 -43.14
C VAL A 12 12.54 4.02 -42.05
N LEU A 13 13.14 2.91 -42.49
CA LEU A 13 13.95 2.03 -41.64
C LEU A 13 15.13 1.50 -42.48
N ALA A 14 16.16 2.33 -42.69
CA ALA A 14 17.48 1.91 -43.17
C ALA A 14 18.47 3.09 -43.10
N LEU A 15 19.73 2.78 -42.74
CA LEU A 15 20.87 3.70 -42.53
C LEU A 15 20.81 4.34 -41.13
N ILE A 16 21.34 3.71 -40.09
CA ILE A 16 22.78 3.63 -39.83
C ILE A 16 23.11 2.25 -39.22
N SER A 17 23.92 1.50 -39.94
CA SER A 17 24.61 0.31 -39.46
C SER A 17 26.10 0.62 -39.56
N THR A 18 26.76 0.86 -38.43
CA THR A 18 28.23 0.80 -38.32
C THR A 18 28.65 0.63 -36.85
N GLN A 19 29.23 -0.54 -36.59
CA GLN A 19 30.09 -0.98 -35.47
C GLN A 19 29.83 -0.40 -34.07
N ILE A 20 29.35 -1.26 -33.17
CA ILE A 20 30.14 -1.86 -32.07
C ILE A 20 29.29 -3.00 -31.50
N GLY A 21 29.81 -4.23 -31.60
CA GLY A 21 29.19 -5.40 -31.01
C GLY A 21 29.31 -5.34 -29.49
N VAL A 22 28.21 -5.03 -28.82
CA VAL A 22 27.97 -5.45 -27.43
C VAL A 22 26.58 -6.06 -27.36
N SER A 23 26.58 -7.35 -27.05
CA SER A 23 25.52 -8.16 -26.43
C SER A 23 24.09 -7.62 -26.50
N LYS A 24 23.32 -8.28 -27.37
CA LYS A 24 21.88 -8.47 -27.34
C LYS A 24 21.30 -8.45 -25.91
N ALA A 25 20.40 -7.50 -25.68
CA ALA A 25 19.39 -7.38 -24.60
C ALA A 25 19.59 -6.22 -23.59
N ILE A 26 19.52 -4.97 -24.06
CA ILE A 26 19.02 -3.81 -23.27
C ILE A 26 18.67 -2.64 -24.21
N ALA A 27 17.50 -2.64 -24.87
CA ALA A 27 16.84 -1.43 -25.41
C ALA A 27 15.55 -1.79 -26.15
N GLU A 28 14.45 -1.94 -25.41
CA GLU A 28 13.04 -1.89 -25.86
C GLU A 28 12.27 -1.84 -24.53
N SER A 29 11.47 -0.87 -24.12
CA SER A 29 10.74 0.19 -24.81
C SER A 29 10.31 1.22 -23.74
N LEU A 30 10.38 2.50 -24.09
CA LEU A 30 9.70 3.57 -23.38
C LEU A 30 8.19 3.52 -23.70
N ASP A 31 7.39 3.74 -22.68
CA ASP A 31 5.92 3.78 -22.61
C ASP A 31 5.28 4.78 -23.59
N PRO A 32 4.20 4.40 -24.28
CA PRO A 32 3.02 5.26 -24.20
C PRO A 32 1.72 4.47 -24.02
N SER A 33 0.90 4.96 -23.09
CA SER A 33 -0.55 4.74 -22.89
C SER A 33 -0.98 3.62 -21.93
N LEU A 34 -0.84 3.90 -20.63
CA LEU A 34 -1.76 3.36 -19.62
C LEU A 34 -3.05 4.20 -19.60
N ASP A 35 -4.03 3.78 -20.40
CA ASP A 35 -5.43 4.16 -20.23
C ASP A 35 -6.00 3.42 -19.00
N VAL A 36 -5.83 4.01 -17.82
CA VAL A 36 -6.53 3.55 -16.62
C VAL A 36 -7.95 4.10 -16.69
N SER A 37 -8.85 3.29 -17.23
CA SER A 37 -10.28 3.50 -17.09
C SER A 37 -10.66 3.38 -15.61
N ASP A 38 -10.86 4.51 -14.94
CA ASP A 38 -11.52 4.57 -13.63
C ASP A 38 -12.96 4.09 -13.80
N LYS A 39 -13.21 2.83 -13.41
CA LYS A 39 -14.57 2.34 -13.20
C LYS A 39 -14.94 2.67 -11.76
N ASP A 40 -15.54 3.84 -11.59
CA ASP A 40 -16.35 4.19 -10.42
C ASP A 40 -17.49 3.18 -10.28
N ALA A 41 -17.23 2.07 -9.62
CA ALA A 41 -18.23 1.10 -9.19
C ALA A 41 -18.22 1.04 -7.67
N HIS A 42 -18.80 2.07 -7.04
CA HIS A 42 -19.21 2.01 -5.62
C HIS A 42 -20.40 1.04 -5.46
N SER A 43 -20.14 -0.24 -5.67
CA SER A 43 -21.01 -1.32 -5.20
C SER A 43 -20.51 -1.72 -3.82
N SER A 44 -21.10 -1.06 -2.80
CA SER A 44 -20.91 -1.33 -1.37
C SER A 44 -21.33 -2.76 -1.01
N VAL A 45 -20.42 -3.72 -1.25
CA VAL A 45 -20.40 -5.01 -0.57
C VAL A 45 -19.19 -4.98 0.37
N HIS A 46 -19.21 -4.09 1.34
CA HIS A 46 -18.16 -4.01 2.37
C HIS A 46 -18.45 -5.01 3.49
N GLY A 47 -18.50 -6.29 3.14
CA GLY A 47 -18.43 -7.37 4.11
C GLY A 47 -17.01 -7.51 4.66
N PRO A 48 -16.83 -8.15 5.83
CA PRO A 48 -15.50 -8.42 6.35
C PRO A 48 -14.68 -9.26 5.37
N VAL A 49 -13.43 -8.88 5.12
CA VAL A 49 -12.50 -9.68 4.33
C VAL A 49 -12.08 -10.95 5.10
N SER A 50 -11.67 -11.98 4.38
CA SER A 50 -11.23 -13.23 4.99
C SER A 50 -9.90 -13.08 5.74
N ASP A 51 -9.64 -13.99 6.67
CA ASP A 51 -8.36 -14.04 7.40
C ASP A 51 -7.16 -14.21 6.46
N GLN A 52 -7.35 -14.85 5.30
CA GLN A 52 -6.30 -15.01 4.29
C GLN A 52 -5.83 -13.67 3.74
N VAL A 53 -6.75 -12.72 3.52
CA VAL A 53 -6.41 -11.36 3.05
C VAL A 53 -5.54 -10.66 4.08
N ILE A 54 -5.94 -10.71 5.36
CA ILE A 54 -5.18 -10.09 6.46
C ILE A 54 -3.83 -10.76 6.66
N ALA A 55 -3.75 -12.09 6.51
CA ALA A 55 -2.50 -12.84 6.61
C ALA A 55 -1.51 -12.40 5.52
N GLU A 56 -1.97 -12.25 4.28
CA GLU A 56 -1.15 -11.77 3.16
C GLU A 56 -0.66 -10.33 3.39
N GLN A 57 -1.55 -9.43 3.84
CA GLN A 57 -1.19 -8.05 4.19
C GLN A 57 -0.11 -8.01 5.28
N ARG A 58 -0.26 -8.80 6.35
CA ARG A 58 0.75 -8.88 7.43
C ARG A 58 2.08 -9.43 6.94
N GLN A 59 2.06 -10.43 6.04
CA GLN A 59 3.26 -10.97 5.44
C GLN A 59 3.98 -9.91 4.60
N ASN A 60 3.24 -9.13 3.82
CA ASN A 60 3.79 -8.04 3.00
C ASN A 60 4.34 -6.91 3.87
N LEU A 61 3.65 -6.53 4.95
CA LEU A 61 4.16 -5.57 5.93
C LEU A 61 5.49 -6.05 6.54
N ALA A 62 5.55 -7.30 7.03
CA ALA A 62 6.76 -7.84 7.61
C ALA A 62 7.95 -7.84 6.64
N LYS A 63 7.73 -8.20 5.36
CA LYS A 63 8.75 -8.13 4.30
C LYS A 63 9.21 -6.69 4.07
N ASN A 64 8.27 -5.74 3.99
CA ASN A 64 8.56 -4.35 3.65
C ASN A 64 9.20 -3.56 4.79
N THR A 65 9.00 -3.99 6.04
CA THR A 65 9.59 -3.33 7.22
C THR A 65 10.85 -4.03 7.75
N ALA A 66 11.24 -5.17 7.17
CA ALA A 66 12.43 -5.91 7.57
C ALA A 66 13.70 -5.02 7.49
N GLY A 67 14.40 -4.89 8.63
CA GLY A 67 15.62 -4.09 8.73
C GLY A 67 15.43 -2.57 8.59
N LYS A 68 14.20 -2.06 8.55
CA LYS A 68 13.92 -0.62 8.41
C LYS A 68 13.97 0.15 9.72
N GLY A 69 14.13 -0.53 10.86
CA GLY A 69 14.07 0.08 12.18
C GLY A 69 12.65 0.42 12.65
N PHE A 70 11.63 -0.16 12.02
CA PHE A 70 10.24 -0.08 12.49
C PHE A 70 9.49 -1.35 12.09
N GLY A 71 8.40 -1.64 12.78
CA GLY A 71 7.50 -2.75 12.47
C GLY A 71 6.10 -2.28 12.07
N PRO A 72 5.16 -3.22 11.86
CA PRO A 72 3.75 -2.91 11.68
C PRO A 72 3.23 -2.02 12.81
N GLN A 73 2.45 -0.99 12.49
CA GLN A 73 2.03 0.04 13.45
C GLN A 73 0.75 -0.32 14.22
N ALA A 74 -0.14 -1.18 13.70
CA ALA A 74 -1.42 -1.50 14.34
C ALA A 74 -2.02 -2.82 13.81
N PRO A 75 -2.98 -3.41 14.54
CA PRO A 75 -3.36 -3.11 15.92
C PRO A 75 -2.34 -3.61 16.96
N ARG A 76 -2.12 -2.85 18.05
CA ARG A 76 -1.32 -3.31 19.21
C ARG A 76 -2.18 -3.32 20.48
N ASP A 77 -1.74 -4.08 21.48
CA ASP A 77 -2.29 -4.06 22.84
C ASP A 77 -1.51 -3.05 23.67
N ILE A 78 -2.15 -1.92 24.03
CA ILE A 78 -1.50 -0.85 24.79
C ILE A 78 -1.34 -1.20 26.27
N ASP A 79 -2.09 -2.18 26.77
CA ASP A 79 -1.98 -2.65 28.16
C ASP A 79 -0.80 -3.63 28.33
N SER A 80 -0.20 -4.07 27.21
CA SER A 80 1.01 -4.89 27.24
C SER A 80 2.23 -4.06 27.61
N ALA A 81 2.69 -4.19 28.85
CA ALA A 81 3.99 -3.70 29.30
C ALA A 81 5.18 -4.50 28.73
N THR A 82 4.92 -5.62 28.06
CA THR A 82 5.96 -6.46 27.46
C THR A 82 6.39 -5.90 26.10
N GLY A 83 7.70 -5.93 25.85
CA GLY A 83 8.29 -5.49 24.59
C GLY A 83 9.69 -4.94 24.79
N SER A 84 10.48 -4.89 23.72
CA SER A 84 11.76 -4.18 23.70
C SER A 84 11.82 -3.29 22.47
N ASN A 85 12.29 -2.06 22.66
CA ASN A 85 12.60 -1.15 21.58
C ASN A 85 13.99 -0.58 21.85
N SER A 86 14.96 -0.93 21.02
CA SER A 86 16.34 -0.45 21.16
C SER A 86 16.53 0.98 20.64
N ILE A 87 15.49 1.57 20.03
CA ILE A 87 15.54 2.92 19.49
C ILE A 87 15.37 3.92 20.63
N ALA A 88 16.35 4.80 20.79
CA ALA A 88 16.24 5.97 21.64
C ALA A 88 15.56 7.11 20.89
N PHE A 89 14.50 7.66 21.48
CA PHE A 89 13.83 8.85 20.97
C PHE A 89 14.18 10.04 21.86
N ASN A 90 14.35 11.22 21.25
CA ASN A 90 14.40 12.46 22.02
C ASN A 90 13.04 12.71 22.68
N ALA A 91 13.06 13.39 23.82
CA ALA A 91 11.82 13.88 24.41
C ALA A 91 11.08 14.79 23.42
N ALA A 92 9.76 14.64 23.34
CA ALA A 92 8.94 15.54 22.55
C ALA A 92 9.03 16.98 23.14
N PRO A 93 8.88 18.03 22.30
CA PRO A 93 8.78 19.41 22.79
C PRO A 93 7.62 19.60 23.79
N ALA A 94 7.64 20.72 24.53
CA ALA A 94 6.51 21.07 25.40
C ALA A 94 5.22 21.20 24.58
N TYR A 95 4.07 20.81 25.14
CA TYR A 95 2.79 20.84 24.41
C TYR A 95 2.42 22.24 23.90
N SER A 96 2.88 23.29 24.58
CA SER A 96 2.68 24.69 24.16
C SER A 96 3.45 25.08 22.89
N GLN A 97 4.39 24.23 22.44
CA GLN A 97 5.19 24.41 21.24
C GLN A 97 4.77 23.44 20.12
N MET A 98 3.83 22.53 20.38
CA MET A 98 3.30 21.59 19.38
C MET A 98 2.06 22.16 18.70
N ASN A 99 1.92 21.92 17.40
CA ASN A 99 0.72 22.31 16.64
C ASN A 99 -0.16 21.08 16.39
N LEU A 100 -1.45 21.18 16.69
CA LEU A 100 -2.43 20.17 16.30
C LEU A 100 -2.74 20.33 14.81
N CYS A 101 -2.22 19.43 13.97
CA CYS A 101 -2.39 19.53 12.52
C CYS A 101 -3.73 18.97 12.03
N ASN A 102 -4.21 17.88 12.61
CA ASN A 102 -5.41 17.19 12.15
C ASN A 102 -5.99 16.30 13.26
N ILE A 103 -7.30 16.04 13.18
CA ILE A 103 -8.00 15.03 13.97
C ILE A 103 -8.77 14.14 12.98
N HIS A 104 -8.51 12.84 13.02
CA HIS A 104 -9.31 11.85 12.29
C HIS A 104 -9.97 10.89 13.28
N PHE A 105 -11.14 10.39 12.89
CA PHE A 105 -11.93 9.47 13.69
C PHE A 105 -11.90 8.08 13.08
N HIS A 106 -11.80 7.10 13.97
CA HIS A 106 -12.01 5.70 13.64
C HIS A 106 -13.37 5.27 14.18
N LYS A 107 -14.05 4.37 13.47
CA LYS A 107 -15.36 3.83 13.91
C LYS A 107 -15.23 3.01 15.19
N ASN A 108 -14.15 2.24 15.28
CA ASN A 108 -13.75 1.41 16.41
C ASN A 108 -12.37 1.88 16.89
N ALA A 109 -11.90 1.41 18.05
CA ALA A 109 -10.53 1.70 18.47
C ALA A 109 -9.53 0.99 17.55
N GLU A 110 -8.52 1.71 17.06
CA GLU A 110 -7.46 1.11 16.25
C GLU A 110 -6.64 0.08 17.06
N HIS A 111 -6.47 0.35 18.36
CA HIS A 111 -5.67 -0.42 19.29
C HIS A 111 -6.54 -1.07 20.36
N LYS A 112 -6.09 -2.22 20.89
CA LYS A 112 -6.70 -2.85 22.06
C LYS A 112 -6.26 -2.10 23.32
N GLY A 113 -7.21 -1.81 24.20
CA GLY A 113 -6.92 -1.25 25.52
C GLY A 113 -8.14 -0.69 26.22
N GLY A 114 -8.08 -0.62 27.56
CA GLY A 114 -9.18 -0.09 28.38
C GLY A 114 -10.49 -0.87 28.14
N GLU A 115 -11.54 -0.19 27.69
CA GLU A 115 -12.83 -0.81 27.40
C GLU A 115 -12.87 -1.51 26.02
N PHE A 116 -11.93 -1.23 25.13
CA PHE A 116 -11.88 -1.76 23.75
C PHE A 116 -11.03 -3.03 23.71
N THR A 117 -11.62 -4.15 24.10
CA THR A 117 -10.89 -5.43 24.28
C THR A 117 -11.26 -6.50 23.26
N LYS A 118 -12.40 -6.36 22.58
CA LYS A 118 -12.91 -7.35 21.62
C LYS A 118 -12.50 -6.96 20.21
N TYR A 119 -11.83 -7.87 19.51
CA TYR A 119 -11.53 -7.67 18.08
C TYR A 119 -12.82 -7.53 17.28
N ALA A 120 -12.97 -6.43 16.54
CA ALA A 120 -14.17 -6.11 15.78
C ALA A 120 -14.27 -6.88 14.45
N GLY A 121 -13.19 -7.57 14.06
CA GLY A 121 -13.09 -8.32 12.81
C GLY A 121 -12.18 -7.63 11.78
N ASN A 122 -12.06 -8.25 10.61
CA ASN A 122 -11.12 -7.82 9.58
C ASN A 122 -11.58 -6.57 8.81
N GLY A 123 -12.84 -6.17 8.96
CA GLY A 123 -13.40 -5.03 8.25
C GLY A 123 -13.26 -5.18 6.73
N ASP A 124 -13.20 -4.06 6.02
CA ASP A 124 -13.09 -4.04 4.56
C ASP A 124 -11.67 -4.34 4.02
N GLY A 125 -10.72 -4.71 4.90
CA GLY A 125 -9.32 -4.90 4.55
C GLY A 125 -8.51 -3.62 4.34
N HIS A 126 -9.12 -2.44 4.46
CA HIS A 126 -8.49 -1.13 4.30
C HIS A 126 -8.49 -0.30 5.60
N GLY A 127 -8.98 -0.90 6.69
CA GLY A 127 -8.99 -0.31 8.03
C GLY A 127 -10.39 0.12 8.50
N TYR A 128 -11.38 0.18 7.61
CA TYR A 128 -12.75 0.49 8.01
C TYR A 128 -13.43 -0.73 8.63
N LEU A 129 -14.20 -0.52 9.71
CA LEU A 129 -14.88 -1.56 10.49
C LEU A 129 -13.95 -2.64 11.10
N SER A 130 -12.63 -2.42 11.16
CA SER A 130 -11.69 -3.29 11.87
C SER A 130 -11.38 -2.75 13.28
N GLY A 131 -10.27 -3.17 13.90
CA GLY A 131 -9.83 -2.70 15.22
C GLY A 131 -10.51 -3.42 16.39
N TYR A 132 -10.80 -2.68 17.45
CA TYR A 132 -11.33 -3.16 18.73
C TYR A 132 -12.55 -2.37 19.21
N GLN A 133 -13.45 -3.07 19.89
CA GLN A 133 -14.70 -2.57 20.47
C GLN A 133 -14.96 -3.16 21.85
#